data_AF-A0A2X3JNX7-F1
#
_entry.id   AF-A0A2X3JNX7-F1
#
_cell.length_a   1.000
_cell.length_b   1.000
_cell.length_c   1.000
_cell.angle_alpha   90.00
_cell.angle_beta   90.00
_cell.angle_gamma   90.00
#
_symmetry.space_group_name_H-M   'P 1'
#
loop_
_entity.id
_entity.type
_entity.pdbx_description
1 polymer ?
#
loop_
_entity_poly.entity_id
_entity_poly.type
_entity_poly.pdbx_seq_one_letter_code
_entity_poly.pdbx_strand_id
1 'polypeptide(L)'
;METKIAAHLAGVGIGFLPKSLCQSMIDNQQLVSRVIPTMRPPSPLSLAWRKFGSGKAVEDIVTLFTQRRPEISGFLEIFGNPRS
;
A
#
# COMPACT_ATOMS: atom_id res chain seq x y z
N MET A 1 -10.10 3.38 2.73
CA MET A 1 -8.93 3.51 3.64
C MET A 1 -9.02 4.79 4.46
N GLU A 2 -9.36 5.92 3.83
CA GLU A 2 -9.51 7.24 4.45
C GLU A 2 -10.29 7.25 5.76
N THR A 3 -11.47 6.61 5.81
CA THR A 3 -12.28 6.52 7.04
C THR A 3 -11.54 5.90 8.22
N LYS A 4 -10.66 4.91 7.96
CA LYS A 4 -9.87 4.27 9.01
C LYS A 4 -8.80 5.20 9.56
N ILE A 5 -8.13 5.96 8.69
CA ILE A 5 -7.14 6.97 9.08
C ILE A 5 -7.83 8.09 9.88
N ALA A 6 -8.96 8.60 9.39
CA ALA A 6 -9.73 9.64 10.08
C ALA A 6 -10.13 9.22 11.51
N ALA A 7 -10.55 7.96 11.69
CA ALA A 7 -10.85 7.42 13.02
C ALA A 7 -9.63 7.40 13.95
N HIS A 8 -8.43 7.08 13.44
CA HIS A 8 -7.20 7.12 14.26
C HIS A 8 -6.83 8.55 14.65
N LEU A 9 -6.91 9.48 13.70
CA LEU A 9 -6.63 10.90 13.94
C LEU A 9 -7.61 11.52 14.94
N ALA A 10 -8.89 11.10 14.93
CA ALA A 10 -9.89 11.55 15.89
C ALA A 10 -9.81 10.82 17.25
N GLY A 11 -8.89 9.87 17.44
CA GLY A 11 -8.74 9.11 18.68
C GLY A 11 -9.84 8.07 18.94
N VAL A 12 -10.69 7.78 17.95
CA VAL A 12 -11.81 6.82 18.06
C VAL A 12 -11.50 5.47 17.39
N GLY A 13 -10.29 5.30 16.85
CA GLY A 13 -9.86 4.09 16.16
C GLY A 13 -8.42 3.69 16.48
N ILE A 14 -8.19 2.39 16.63
CA ILE A 14 -6.85 1.77 16.71
C ILE A 14 -6.80 0.55 15.78
N GLY A 15 -5.61 0.19 15.31
CA GLY A 15 -5.39 -1.03 14.54
C GLY A 15 -4.33 -0.87 13.45
N PHE A 16 -4.31 -1.81 12.51
CA PHE A 16 -3.30 -1.84 11.46
C PHE A 16 -3.59 -0.83 10.33
N LEU A 17 -2.59 0.02 10.04
CA LEU A 17 -2.57 0.91 8.89
C LEU A 17 -1.29 0.67 8.05
N PRO A 18 -1.32 0.85 6.72
CA PRO A 18 -0.10 0.79 5.91
C PRO A 18 0.87 1.89 6.33
N LYS A 19 2.12 1.52 6.67
CA LYS A 19 3.14 2.45 7.17
C LYS A 19 3.44 3.55 6.16
N SER A 20 3.61 3.20 4.88
CA SER A 20 3.92 4.17 3.80
C SER A 20 2.91 5.31 3.74
N LEU A 21 1.62 4.99 3.82
CA LEU A 21 0.53 5.95 3.78
C LEU A 21 0.45 6.83 5.03
N CYS A 22 0.98 6.34 6.16
CA CYS A 22 0.90 7.03 7.45
C CYS A 22 2.22 7.68 7.87
N GLN A 23 3.28 7.59 7.07
CA GLN A 23 4.62 8.00 7.49
C GLN A 23 4.67 9.48 7.88
N SER A 24 4.11 10.38 7.05
CA SER A 24 4.04 11.80 7.38
C SER A 24 3.26 12.10 8.66
N MET A 25 2.20 11.33 8.95
CA MET A 25 1.43 11.49 10.19
C MET A 25 2.20 11.00 11.42
N ILE A 26 3.05 9.98 11.25
CA ILE A 26 3.96 9.49 12.30
C ILE A 26 5.07 10.52 12.55
N ASP A 27 5.67 11.05 11.47
CA ASP A 27 6.73 12.06 11.54
C ASP A 27 6.24 13.35 12.22
N ASN A 28 4.98 13.72 11.95
CA ASN A 28 4.30 14.86 12.57
C ASN A 28 3.68 14.56 13.95
N GLN A 29 3.94 13.38 14.53
CA GLN A 29 3.42 12.95 15.84
C GLN A 29 1.89 12.90 15.96
N GLN A 30 1.16 12.89 14.84
CA GLN A 30 -0.30 12.74 14.80
C GLN A 30 -0.73 11.29 15.00
N LEU A 31 0.12 10.34 14.58
CA LEU A 31 -0.05 8.92 14.79
C LEU A 31 1.17 8.33 15.48
N VAL A 32 0.95 7.23 16.19
CA VAL A 32 2.03 6.51 16.87
C VAL A 32 2.02 5.06 16.46
N SER A 33 3.15 4.59 15.92
CA SER A 33 3.34 3.18 15.57
C SER A 33 3.68 2.35 16.82
N ARG A 34 3.13 1.12 16.88
CA ARG A 34 3.37 0.16 17.97
C ARG A 34 3.67 -1.22 17.39
N VAL A 35 4.66 -1.88 17.97
CA VAL A 35 4.93 -3.30 17.72
C VAL A 35 4.17 -4.12 18.75
N ILE A 36 3.43 -5.11 18.30
CA ILE A 36 2.68 -6.04 19.16
C ILE A 36 3.23 -7.46 18.98
N PRO A 37 3.10 -8.37 19.98
CA PRO A 37 3.64 -9.73 19.86
C PRO A 37 3.12 -10.51 18.64
N THR A 38 1.89 -10.22 18.19
CA THR A 38 1.22 -10.86 17.05
C THR A 38 1.16 -9.94 15.83
N MET A 39 2.33 -9.53 15.33
CA MET A 39 2.40 -8.75 14.09
C MET A 39 1.82 -9.54 12.91
N ARG A 40 0.92 -8.91 12.15
CA ARG A 40 0.48 -9.46 10.86
C ARG A 40 1.69 -9.47 9.90
N PRO A 41 1.97 -10.60 9.22
CA PRO A 41 3.02 -10.62 8.20
C PRO A 41 2.71 -9.63 7.07
N PRO A 42 3.75 -9.05 6.42
CA PRO A 42 3.56 -8.18 5.26
C PRO A 42 2.70 -8.86 4.20
N SER A 43 1.68 -8.17 3.71
CA SER A 43 0.83 -8.68 2.63
C SER A 43 1.42 -8.25 1.28
N PRO A 44 1.67 -9.19 0.35
CA PRO A 44 2.21 -8.85 -0.96
C PRO A 44 1.20 -8.03 -1.76
N LEU A 45 1.70 -7.05 -2.53
CA LEU A 45 0.93 -6.35 -3.54
C LEU A 45 0.92 -7.20 -4.82
N SER A 46 -0.27 -7.59 -5.26
CA SER A 46 -0.46 -8.49 -6.39
C SER A 46 -1.30 -7.84 -7.49
N LEU A 47 -0.96 -8.12 -8.74
CA LEU A 47 -1.82 -7.88 -9.89
C LEU A 47 -2.70 -9.10 -10.15
N ALA A 48 -3.98 -8.88 -10.42
CA ALA A 48 -4.93 -9.94 -10.75
C ALA A 48 -5.75 -9.55 -11.98
N TRP A 49 -5.90 -10.49 -12.91
CA TRP A 49 -6.69 -10.32 -14.14
C TRP A 49 -7.31 -11.65 -14.55
N ARG A 50 -8.28 -11.60 -15.48
CA ARG A 50 -8.92 -12.82 -16.00
C ARG A 50 -7.93 -13.60 -16.87
N LYS A 51 -7.86 -14.92 -16.64
CA LYS A 51 -6.97 -15.82 -17.39
C LYS A 51 -7.31 -15.90 -18.89
N PHE A 52 -8.60 -15.81 -19.22
CA PHE A 52 -9.10 -15.88 -20.59
C PHE A 52 -9.67 -14.53 -21.00
N GLY A 53 -9.33 -14.06 -22.21
CA GLY A 53 -9.80 -12.79 -22.75
C GLY A 53 -9.03 -11.57 -22.25
N SER A 54 -7.81 -11.74 -21.72
CA SER A 54 -6.90 -10.60 -21.51
C SER A 54 -6.40 -10.10 -22.86
N GLY A 55 -6.88 -8.94 -23.30
CA GLY A 55 -6.38 -8.27 -24.50
C GLY A 55 -5.06 -7.53 -24.25
N LYS A 56 -4.51 -6.94 -25.32
CA LYS A 56 -3.22 -6.24 -25.34
C LYS A 56 -3.02 -5.24 -24.18
N ALA A 57 -4.07 -4.49 -23.82
CA ALA A 57 -4.00 -3.53 -22.71
C ALA A 57 -3.64 -4.17 -21.37
N VAL A 58 -4.14 -5.39 -21.08
CA VAL A 58 -3.80 -6.10 -19.84
C VAL A 58 -2.33 -6.52 -19.85
N GLU A 59 -1.84 -7.03 -20.98
CA GLU A 59 -0.42 -7.41 -21.12
C GLU A 59 0.50 -6.21 -20.95
N ASP A 60 0.13 -5.06 -21.50
CA ASP A 60 0.90 -3.82 -21.39
C ASP A 60 0.94 -3.34 -19.93
N ILE A 61 -0.20 -3.33 -19.24
CA ILE A 61 -0.26 -3.00 -17.81
C ILE A 61 0.59 -3.98 -16.99
N VAL A 62 0.43 -5.28 -17.18
CA VAL A 62 1.24 -6.28 -16.47
C VAL A 62 2.73 -6.03 -16.73
N THR A 63 3.11 -5.74 -17.96
CA THR A 63 4.49 -5.42 -18.34
C THR A 63 5.04 -4.20 -17.59
N LEU A 64 4.26 -3.11 -17.50
CA LEU A 64 4.65 -1.91 -16.75
C LEU A 64 5.01 -2.25 -15.30
N PHE A 65 4.19 -3.09 -14.64
CA PHE A 65 4.39 -3.49 -13.25
C PHE A 65 5.49 -4.54 -13.06
N THR A 66 5.55 -5.57 -13.89
CA THR A 66 6.57 -6.62 -13.79
C THR A 66 7.97 -6.07 -14.09
N GLN A 67 8.10 -5.16 -15.05
CA GLN A 67 9.37 -4.53 -15.41
C GLN A 67 9.68 -3.26 -14.60
N ARG A 68 8.81 -2.85 -13.68
CA ARG A 68 8.95 -1.63 -12.86
C ARG A 68 9.28 -0.40 -13.72
N ARG A 69 8.52 -0.23 -14.79
CA ARG A 69 8.68 0.90 -15.71
C ARG A 69 8.42 2.22 -14.98
N PRO A 70 9.12 3.32 -15.33
CA PRO A 70 9.02 4.59 -14.60
C PRO A 70 7.60 5.17 -14.55
N GLU A 71 6.76 4.84 -15.52
CA GLU A 71 5.37 5.27 -15.63
C GLU A 71 4.50 4.87 -14.43
N ILE A 72 4.90 3.82 -13.69
CA ILE A 72 4.16 3.35 -12.51
C ILE A 72 4.81 3.75 -11.18
N SER A 73 5.88 4.56 -11.19
CA SER A 73 6.61 4.94 -9.98
C SER A 73 5.69 5.58 -8.93
N GLY A 74 4.89 6.57 -9.34
CA GLY A 74 3.96 7.27 -8.46
C GLY A 74 2.91 6.35 -7.85
N PHE A 75 2.53 5.26 -8.53
CA PHE A 75 1.65 4.25 -7.95
C PHE A 75 2.37 3.42 -6.87
N LEU A 76 3.61 2.99 -7.12
CA LEU A 76 4.36 2.17 -6.17
C LEU A 76 4.76 2.93 -4.90
N GLU A 77 5.01 4.24 -5.00
CA GLU A 77 5.38 5.09 -3.86
C GLU A 77 4.31 5.08 -2.76
N ILE A 78 3.02 5.06 -3.14
CA ILE A 78 1.89 5.05 -2.20
C ILE A 78 1.93 3.81 -1.27
N PHE A 79 2.33 2.67 -1.81
CA PHE A 79 2.30 1.39 -1.10
C PHE A 79 3.63 1.02 -0.44
N GLY A 80 4.62 1.92 -0.51
CA GLY A 80 5.98 1.67 -0.03
C GLY A 80 6.74 0.78 -1.00
N ASN A 81 8.03 1.10 -1.22
CA ASN A 81 8.88 0.29 -2.07
C ASN A 81 8.95 -1.14 -1.51
N PRO A 82 8.45 -2.18 -2.22
CA PRO A 82 8.30 -3.53 -1.65
C PRO A 82 9.62 -4.27 -1.38
N ARG A 83 10.77 -3.58 -1.41
CA ARG A 83 12.12 -4.17 -1.34
C ARG A 83 13.13 -3.28 -0.61
N SER A 84 12.79 -2.76 0.56
CA SER A 84 13.81 -2.43 1.58
C SER A 84 13.85 -3.54 2.62
#